data_AF-A0A0D3I520-F1
#
_entry.id   AF-A0A0D3I520-F1
#
_cell.length_a   1.000
_cell.length_b   1.000
_cell.length_c   1.000
_cell.angle_alpha   90.00
_cell.angle_beta   90.00
_cell.angle_gamma   90.00
#
_symmetry.space_group_name_H-M   'P 1'
#
loop_
_entity.id
_entity.type
_entity.pdbx_description
1 polymer ?
#
loop_
_entity_poly.entity_id
_entity_poly.type
_entity_poly.pdbx_seq_one_letter_code
_entity_poly.pdbx_strand_id
1 'polypeptide(L)'
;MAASGPALDLLQRVQVVPYSVLGQQLVRGEGVVDRAGPPDAGIVFCDPAGLPFIQRTGPGGAGGASGAIYDFLGIRDDDAFPEPVREAVTAVGLAKHHAYPQEEGGPLHCIHTVGPNFNRRRDDGGQHSREEAQEELAAAYKNVLCEFHAAASGEGGPTQLRLLPISGGIFAGPFADEIAPLTMDALGAAAAELPPEVSAHILAPASPPLLLCVFLRDELDAFERAHRIATGEEAPLPDASASTEAPAEAAAEAPAEAAAEAPAEAPAEAPAEAPADAAPPDADAAPPDAADDDDASLKRKPDGSPARSE
;
A
#
# COMPACT_ATOMS: atom_id res chain seq x y z
N MET A 1 10.40 23.31 -6.37
CA MET A 1 9.98 24.58 -5.71
C MET A 1 9.58 24.23 -4.28
N ALA A 2 9.85 25.09 -3.29
CA ALA A 2 9.39 24.82 -1.93
C ALA A 2 7.84 24.79 -1.89
N ALA A 3 7.27 23.88 -1.08
CA ALA A 3 5.82 23.82 -0.91
C ALA A 3 5.28 25.12 -0.31
N SER A 4 4.01 25.43 -0.56
CA SER A 4 3.33 26.58 0.04
C SER A 4 1.86 26.27 0.32
N GLY A 5 1.23 27.02 1.23
CA GLY A 5 -0.17 26.83 1.59
C GLY A 5 -0.44 25.43 2.17
N PRO A 6 -1.57 24.79 1.83
CA PRO A 6 -1.96 23.49 2.39
C PRO A 6 -0.91 22.39 2.22
N ALA A 7 -0.12 22.44 1.13
CA ALA A 7 0.96 21.49 0.89
C ALA A 7 2.06 21.62 1.96
N LEU A 8 2.51 22.84 2.26
CA LEU A 8 3.51 23.06 3.29
C LEU A 8 2.97 22.73 4.68
N ASP A 9 1.72 23.12 4.96
CA ASP A 9 1.06 22.83 6.23
C ASP A 9 1.02 21.32 6.46
N LEU A 10 0.60 20.51 5.47
CA LEU A 10 0.59 19.05 5.61
C LEU A 10 1.99 18.49 5.83
N LEU A 11 2.97 18.92 5.04
CA LEU A 11 4.35 18.41 5.16
C LEU A 11 4.96 18.72 6.53
N GLN A 12 4.61 19.85 7.15
CA GLN A 12 4.99 20.16 8.53
C GLN A 12 4.29 19.28 9.58
N ARG A 13 3.15 18.67 9.23
CA ARG A 13 2.47 17.67 10.07
C ARG A 13 3.06 16.27 9.91
N VAL A 14 3.85 16.02 8.87
CA VAL A 14 4.49 14.71 8.64
C VAL A 14 5.76 14.60 9.47
N GLN A 15 5.90 13.48 10.16
CA GLN A 15 7.12 13.08 10.85
C GLN A 15 7.64 11.78 10.22
N VAL A 16 8.85 11.83 9.66
CA VAL A 16 9.55 10.62 9.19
C VAL A 16 10.08 9.86 10.40
N VAL A 17 9.79 8.56 10.48
CA VAL A 17 10.16 7.72 11.63
C VAL A 17 10.88 6.43 11.21
N PRO A 18 11.86 5.93 12.01
CA PRO A 18 12.76 4.84 11.64
C PRO A 18 12.15 3.45 11.92
N TYR A 19 10.91 3.23 11.50
CA TYR A 19 10.23 1.94 11.66
C TYR A 19 9.07 1.81 10.68
N SER A 20 8.61 0.59 10.42
CA SER A 20 7.40 0.25 9.67
C SER A 20 6.15 0.61 10.46
N VAL A 21 4.97 0.51 9.83
CA VAL A 21 3.69 0.75 10.53
C VAL A 21 3.47 -0.14 11.76
N LEU A 22 4.13 -1.32 11.80
CA LEU A 22 4.09 -2.26 12.91
C LEU A 22 5.18 -2.00 13.97
N GLY A 23 5.97 -0.93 13.84
CA GLY A 23 6.97 -0.51 14.82
C GLY A 23 8.34 -1.18 14.71
N GLN A 24 8.58 -1.94 13.63
CA GLN A 24 9.84 -2.67 13.40
C GLN A 24 10.69 -2.03 12.32
N GLN A 25 12.02 -2.25 12.34
CA GLN A 25 12.94 -1.74 11.31
C GLN A 25 13.87 -2.85 10.83
N LEU A 26 14.12 -2.93 9.53
CA LEU A 26 15.18 -3.78 8.99
C LEU A 26 16.50 -3.02 8.96
N VAL A 27 17.48 -3.54 9.70
CA VAL A 27 18.84 -3.01 9.77
C VAL A 27 19.81 -4.02 9.16
N ARG A 28 20.60 -3.58 8.19
CA ARG A 28 21.55 -4.45 7.49
C ARG A 28 22.58 -5.03 8.47
N GLY A 29 22.63 -6.36 8.56
CA GLY A 29 23.52 -7.09 9.46
C GLY A 29 22.95 -7.39 10.85
N GLU A 30 21.91 -6.68 11.28
CA GLU A 30 21.21 -6.92 12.56
C GLU A 30 19.87 -7.65 12.38
N GLY A 31 19.27 -7.57 11.18
CA GLY A 31 17.94 -8.14 10.92
C GLY A 31 16.82 -7.19 11.30
N VAL A 32 15.66 -7.75 11.66
CA VAL A 32 14.48 -6.97 12.06
C VAL A 32 14.60 -6.64 13.56
N VAL A 33 14.52 -5.35 13.90
CA VAL A 33 14.61 -4.83 15.27
C VAL A 33 13.36 -4.03 15.63
N ASP A 34 12.88 -4.17 16.87
CA ASP A 34 11.76 -3.37 17.37
C ASP A 34 12.21 -1.96 17.73
N ARG A 35 11.48 -0.95 17.26
CA ARG A 35 11.77 0.48 17.49
C ARG A 35 10.61 1.25 18.12
N ALA A 36 9.38 0.78 17.87
CA ALA A 36 8.16 1.27 18.47
C ALA A 36 7.21 0.10 18.72
N GLY A 37 6.19 0.32 19.56
CA GLY A 37 5.12 -0.66 19.73
C GLY A 37 4.28 -0.82 18.45
N PRO A 38 3.65 -1.99 18.26
CA PRO A 38 2.66 -2.17 17.20
C PRO A 38 1.49 -1.19 17.39
N PRO A 39 0.71 -0.92 16.33
CA PRO A 39 -0.47 -0.07 16.44
C PRO A 39 -1.51 -0.70 17.38
N ASP A 40 -2.13 0.13 18.21
CA ASP A 40 -3.27 -0.22 19.05
C ASP A 40 -4.57 0.41 18.49
N ALA A 41 -5.68 0.34 19.23
CA ALA A 41 -6.96 0.91 18.79
C ALA A 41 -6.94 2.44 18.58
N GLY A 42 -5.93 3.15 19.09
CA GLY A 42 -5.76 4.58 18.88
C GLY A 42 -5.05 4.95 17.57
N ILE A 43 -4.54 3.96 16.83
CA ILE A 43 -3.68 4.16 15.66
C ILE A 43 -4.32 3.53 14.42
N VAL A 44 -4.51 4.34 13.38
CA VAL A 44 -4.76 3.85 12.02
C VAL A 44 -3.43 3.61 11.33
N PHE A 45 -3.30 2.50 10.62
CA PHE A 45 -2.14 2.24 9.78
C PHE A 45 -2.53 1.90 8.34
N CYS A 46 -1.63 2.24 7.42
CA CYS A 46 -1.84 2.06 5.99
C CYS A 46 -1.21 0.74 5.48
N ASP A 47 -2.01 -0.04 4.75
CA ASP A 47 -1.59 -1.23 4.00
C ASP A 47 -1.55 -0.92 2.49
N PRO A 48 -0.35 -0.81 1.87
CA PRO A 48 -0.19 -0.67 0.43
C PRO A 48 -0.38 -2.02 -0.29
N ALA A 49 -1.62 -2.51 -0.30
CA ALA A 49 -2.03 -3.78 -0.86
C ALA A 49 -1.85 -3.87 -2.38
N GLY A 50 -1.71 -5.10 -2.88
CA GLY A 50 -1.88 -5.39 -4.30
C GLY A 50 -3.35 -5.61 -4.65
N LEU A 51 -3.85 -4.94 -5.71
CA LEU A 51 -5.23 -5.10 -6.18
C LEU A 51 -5.67 -6.57 -6.38
N PRO A 52 -4.82 -7.49 -6.92
CA PRO A 52 -5.20 -8.89 -7.04
C PRO A 52 -5.52 -9.57 -5.71
N PHE A 53 -4.83 -9.21 -4.62
CA PHE A 53 -5.06 -9.78 -3.28
C PHE A 53 -6.42 -9.34 -2.74
N ILE A 54 -6.76 -8.06 -2.88
CA ILE A 54 -8.07 -7.54 -2.46
C ILE A 54 -9.20 -8.19 -3.28
N GLN A 55 -9.07 -8.22 -4.61
CA GLN A 55 -10.20 -8.53 -5.48
C GLN A 55 -10.39 -10.02 -5.77
N ARG A 56 -9.32 -10.82 -5.77
CA ARG A 56 -9.35 -12.18 -6.36
C ARG A 56 -8.79 -13.27 -5.48
N THR A 57 -7.60 -13.08 -4.88
CA THR A 57 -6.88 -14.19 -4.25
C THR A 57 -6.96 -14.22 -2.73
N GLY A 58 -7.42 -13.14 -2.10
CA GLY A 58 -7.34 -13.00 -0.64
C GLY A 58 -5.94 -12.64 -0.13
N PRO A 59 -5.81 -12.44 1.18
CA PRO A 59 -4.58 -11.97 1.85
C PRO A 59 -3.43 -12.99 1.89
N GLY A 60 -3.69 -14.31 1.90
CA GLY A 60 -2.68 -15.33 2.20
C GLY A 60 -1.41 -15.33 1.35
N GLY A 61 -1.52 -14.92 0.08
CA GLY A 61 -0.40 -14.89 -0.87
C GLY A 61 0.48 -13.65 -0.82
N ALA A 62 0.18 -12.66 0.02
CA ALA A 62 0.93 -11.41 0.04
C ALA A 62 2.27 -11.54 0.77
N GLY A 63 3.29 -10.86 0.24
CA GLY A 63 4.61 -10.72 0.86
C GLY A 63 4.88 -9.29 1.32
N GLY A 64 6.12 -9.02 1.74
CA GLY A 64 6.57 -7.68 2.11
C GLY A 64 5.78 -7.08 3.28
N ALA A 65 5.53 -5.77 3.20
CA ALA A 65 4.81 -5.04 4.26
C ALA A 65 3.36 -5.54 4.42
N SER A 66 2.63 -5.73 3.33
CA SER A 66 1.24 -6.20 3.35
C SER A 66 1.12 -7.59 3.97
N GLY A 67 2.01 -8.53 3.62
CA GLY A 67 2.01 -9.86 4.23
C GLY A 67 2.17 -9.81 5.76
N ALA A 68 3.10 -9.01 6.26
CA ALA A 68 3.31 -8.81 7.69
C ALA A 68 2.11 -8.13 8.38
N ILE A 69 1.44 -7.20 7.68
CA ILE A 69 0.20 -6.59 8.15
C ILE A 69 -0.92 -7.62 8.26
N TYR A 70 -1.04 -8.54 7.30
CA TYR A 70 -2.08 -9.57 7.32
C TYR A 70 -1.86 -10.62 8.42
N ASP A 71 -0.59 -10.97 8.69
CA ASP A 71 -0.21 -11.75 9.87
C ASP A 71 -0.68 -11.03 11.15
N PHE A 72 -0.36 -9.73 11.26
CA PHE A 72 -0.67 -8.92 12.45
C PHE A 72 -2.18 -8.74 12.68
N LEU A 73 -2.95 -8.58 11.60
CA LEU A 73 -4.40 -8.47 11.66
C LEU A 73 -5.10 -9.81 11.93
N GLY A 74 -4.39 -10.94 11.80
CA GLY A 74 -4.97 -12.28 11.93
C GLY A 74 -5.85 -12.70 10.75
N ILE A 75 -5.69 -12.07 9.58
CA ILE A 75 -6.52 -12.31 8.40
C ILE A 75 -5.79 -13.13 7.33
N ARG A 76 -4.55 -13.55 7.57
CA ARG A 76 -3.73 -14.18 6.52
C ARG A 76 -4.37 -15.41 5.89
N ASP A 77 -5.06 -16.21 6.71
CA ASP A 77 -5.69 -17.45 6.27
C ASP A 77 -7.14 -17.26 5.78
N ASP A 78 -7.63 -16.01 5.74
CA ASP A 78 -8.96 -15.71 5.21
C ASP A 78 -8.99 -15.90 3.68
N ASP A 79 -10.10 -16.44 3.17
CA ASP A 79 -10.30 -16.63 1.72
C ASP A 79 -10.41 -15.30 0.96
N ALA A 80 -10.85 -14.23 1.63
CA ALA A 80 -11.11 -12.93 1.01
C ALA A 80 -11.04 -11.79 2.04
N PHE A 81 -10.78 -10.58 1.54
CA PHE A 81 -10.94 -9.36 2.33
C PHE A 81 -12.41 -9.11 2.69
N PRO A 82 -12.69 -8.34 3.77
CA PRO A 82 -14.03 -7.90 4.11
C PRO A 82 -14.75 -7.25 2.91
N GLU A 83 -16.04 -7.55 2.75
CA GLU A 83 -16.86 -7.05 1.64
C GLU A 83 -16.75 -5.53 1.43
N PRO A 84 -16.81 -4.67 2.48
CA PRO A 84 -16.65 -3.23 2.30
C PRO A 84 -15.30 -2.82 1.68
N VAL A 85 -14.22 -3.55 1.95
CA VAL A 85 -12.89 -3.29 1.36
C VAL A 85 -12.90 -3.69 -0.11
N ARG A 86 -13.50 -4.83 -0.45
CA ARG A 86 -13.57 -5.33 -1.83
C ARG A 86 -14.45 -4.43 -2.71
N GLU A 87 -15.58 -3.97 -2.20
CA GLU A 87 -16.48 -3.09 -2.95
C GLU A 87 -15.87 -1.71 -3.20
N ALA A 88 -15.11 -1.18 -2.23
CA ALA A 88 -14.53 0.15 -2.34
C ALA A 88 -13.21 0.18 -3.14
N VAL A 89 -12.32 -0.81 -2.94
CA VAL A 89 -10.95 -0.79 -3.50
C VAL A 89 -10.89 -1.60 -4.79
N THR A 90 -11.51 -1.09 -5.85
CA THR A 90 -11.66 -1.75 -7.15
C THR A 90 -10.61 -1.37 -8.19
N ALA A 91 -9.80 -0.35 -7.90
CA ALA A 91 -8.77 0.17 -8.81
C ALA A 91 -7.56 0.72 -8.04
N VAL A 92 -6.47 0.97 -8.78
CA VAL A 92 -5.30 1.70 -8.29
C VAL A 92 -5.70 3.11 -7.81
N GLY A 93 -5.07 3.58 -6.74
CA GLY A 93 -5.33 4.88 -6.13
C GLY A 93 -6.49 4.89 -5.14
N LEU A 94 -7.32 3.84 -5.08
CA LEU A 94 -8.42 3.76 -4.12
C LEU A 94 -7.94 3.27 -2.76
N ALA A 95 -8.68 3.66 -1.71
CA ALA A 95 -8.40 3.29 -0.33
C ALA A 95 -9.70 3.00 0.43
N LYS A 96 -9.63 2.13 1.44
CA LYS A 96 -10.74 1.90 2.35
C LYS A 96 -10.29 1.57 3.77
N HIS A 97 -10.84 2.29 4.75
CA HIS A 97 -10.71 1.95 6.16
C HIS A 97 -11.58 0.72 6.52
N HIS A 98 -11.00 -0.16 7.32
CA HIS A 98 -11.72 -1.22 8.02
C HIS A 98 -11.23 -1.33 9.47
N ALA A 99 -12.17 -1.57 10.39
CA ALA A 99 -11.88 -1.84 11.79
C ALA A 99 -11.98 -3.36 12.03
N TYR A 100 -10.85 -3.99 12.28
CA TYR A 100 -10.75 -5.43 12.52
C TYR A 100 -10.97 -5.72 14.00
N PRO A 101 -12.04 -6.46 14.39
CA PRO A 101 -12.29 -6.80 15.78
C PRO A 101 -11.10 -7.55 16.39
N GLN A 102 -10.80 -7.27 17.65
CA GLN A 102 -9.84 -8.03 18.45
C GLN A 102 -10.51 -8.51 19.72
N GLU A 103 -10.05 -9.63 20.28
CA GLU A 103 -10.54 -10.16 21.54
C GLU A 103 -10.18 -9.25 22.73
N GLU A 104 -9.01 -8.61 22.66
CA GLU A 104 -8.48 -7.68 23.67
C GLU A 104 -7.94 -6.41 23.02
N GLY A 105 -7.96 -5.27 23.73
CA GLY A 105 -7.31 -4.03 23.29
C GLY A 105 -8.11 -3.15 22.32
N GLY A 106 -9.31 -3.56 21.92
CA GLY A 106 -10.14 -2.82 20.96
C GLY A 106 -9.81 -3.14 19.50
N PRO A 107 -10.60 -2.63 18.53
CA PRO A 107 -10.40 -2.97 17.12
C PRO A 107 -9.08 -2.39 16.59
N LEU A 108 -8.43 -3.11 15.67
CA LEU A 108 -7.30 -2.59 14.90
C LEU A 108 -7.82 -1.84 13.67
N HIS A 109 -7.29 -0.65 13.42
CA HIS A 109 -7.72 0.20 12.31
C HIS A 109 -6.73 0.15 11.16
N CYS A 110 -7.13 -0.45 10.04
CA CYS A 110 -6.30 -0.53 8.83
C CYS A 110 -6.97 0.20 7.67
N ILE A 111 -6.20 1.00 6.93
CA ILE A 111 -6.61 1.54 5.63
C ILE A 111 -5.90 0.72 4.55
N HIS A 112 -6.66 -0.08 3.81
CA HIS A 112 -6.14 -0.79 2.64
C HIS A 112 -6.16 0.16 1.45
N THR A 113 -5.02 0.35 0.80
CA THR A 113 -4.91 1.15 -0.41
C THR A 113 -4.11 0.43 -1.48
N VAL A 114 -4.45 0.65 -2.74
CA VAL A 114 -3.68 0.10 -3.86
C VAL A 114 -2.84 1.23 -4.45
N GLY A 115 -1.54 1.20 -4.22
CA GLY A 115 -0.60 2.09 -4.88
C GLY A 115 -0.35 1.72 -6.34
N PRO A 116 0.10 2.67 -7.19
CA PRO A 116 0.56 2.36 -8.54
C PRO A 116 1.78 1.43 -8.53
N ASN A 117 1.93 0.61 -9.55
CA ASN A 117 3.08 -0.28 -9.70
C ASN A 117 3.95 0.19 -10.87
N PHE A 118 5.02 0.93 -10.56
CA PHE A 118 5.89 1.54 -11.56
C PHE A 118 6.83 0.54 -12.25
N ASN A 119 6.84 -0.73 -11.84
CA ASN A 119 7.50 -1.79 -12.61
C ASN A 119 6.69 -2.22 -13.83
N ARG A 120 5.39 -1.91 -13.86
CA ARG A 120 4.53 -2.24 -14.99
C ARG A 120 4.62 -1.14 -16.04
N ARG A 121 4.58 -1.58 -17.30
CA ARG A 121 4.30 -0.66 -18.40
C ARG A 121 2.86 -0.21 -18.30
N ARG A 122 2.63 1.02 -18.74
CA ARG A 122 1.31 1.57 -19.01
C ARG A 122 0.58 0.72 -20.06
N ASP A 123 -0.73 0.91 -20.17
CA ASP A 123 -1.57 0.23 -21.15
C ASP A 123 -1.15 0.53 -22.60
N ASP A 124 -0.56 1.71 -22.85
CA ASP A 124 0.02 2.10 -24.15
C ASP A 124 1.46 1.56 -24.36
N GLY A 125 1.98 0.77 -23.42
CA GLY A 125 3.33 0.22 -23.46
C GLY A 125 4.43 1.18 -23.00
N GLY A 126 4.09 2.41 -22.63
CA GLY A 126 5.02 3.41 -22.11
C GLY A 126 5.49 3.16 -20.68
N GLN A 127 6.57 3.84 -20.29
CA GLN A 127 6.95 3.99 -18.87
C GLN A 127 6.19 5.18 -18.26
N HIS A 128 5.93 5.13 -16.96
CA HIS A 128 5.38 6.28 -16.25
C HIS A 128 6.36 7.45 -16.31
N SER A 129 5.86 8.64 -16.63
CA SER A 129 6.63 9.86 -16.36
C SER A 129 6.66 10.14 -14.85
N ARG A 130 7.61 10.97 -14.40
CA ARG A 130 7.66 11.38 -12.99
C ARG A 130 6.39 12.13 -12.57
N GLU A 131 5.84 12.96 -13.46
CA GLU A 131 4.62 13.73 -13.22
C GLU A 131 3.41 12.80 -13.04
N GLU A 132 3.26 11.81 -13.92
CA GLU A 132 2.20 10.80 -13.82
C GLU A 132 2.32 9.97 -12.54
N ALA A 133 3.55 9.55 -12.20
CA ALA A 133 3.82 8.82 -10.98
C ALA A 133 3.46 9.64 -9.72
N GLN A 134 3.72 10.95 -9.75
CA GLN A 134 3.34 11.88 -8.68
C GLN A 134 1.81 12.03 -8.58
N GLU A 135 1.11 12.21 -9.71
CA GLU A 135 -0.35 12.35 -9.75
C GLU A 135 -1.07 11.10 -9.23
N GLU A 136 -0.65 9.91 -9.67
CA GLU A 136 -1.22 8.64 -9.22
C GLU A 136 -0.98 8.41 -7.71
N LEU A 137 0.22 8.74 -7.21
CA LEU A 137 0.51 8.66 -5.78
C LEU A 137 -0.27 9.69 -4.96
N ALA A 138 -0.42 10.91 -5.47
CA ALA A 138 -1.19 11.96 -4.80
C ALA A 138 -2.66 11.54 -4.64
N ALA A 139 -3.24 10.92 -5.66
CA ALA A 139 -4.58 10.36 -5.59
C ALA A 139 -4.69 9.27 -4.49
N ALA A 140 -3.72 8.37 -4.40
CA ALA A 140 -3.67 7.33 -3.36
C ALA A 140 -3.59 7.94 -1.95
N TYR A 141 -2.65 8.87 -1.71
CA TYR A 141 -2.52 9.54 -0.42
C TYR A 141 -3.76 10.35 -0.05
N LYS A 142 -4.36 11.09 -0.99
CA LYS A 142 -5.62 11.82 -0.77
C LYS A 142 -6.70 10.89 -0.23
N ASN A 143 -6.90 9.74 -0.88
CA ASN A 143 -7.93 8.80 -0.47
C ASN A 143 -7.63 8.16 0.91
N VAL A 144 -6.36 7.88 1.22
CA VAL A 144 -5.95 7.45 2.57
C VAL A 144 -6.26 8.51 3.63
N LEU A 145 -5.95 9.78 3.36
CA LEU A 145 -6.20 10.88 4.29
C LEU A 145 -7.71 11.10 4.52
N CYS A 146 -8.54 10.96 3.49
CA CYS A 146 -10.00 11.00 3.61
C CYS A 146 -10.55 9.85 4.49
N GLU A 147 -10.10 8.61 4.27
CA GLU A 147 -10.52 7.46 5.08
C GLU A 147 -10.02 7.57 6.53
N PHE A 148 -8.84 8.15 6.76
CA PHE A 148 -8.36 8.45 8.11
C PHE A 148 -9.26 9.45 8.82
N HIS A 149 -9.65 10.55 8.15
CA HIS A 149 -10.61 11.50 8.72
C HIS A 149 -11.95 10.84 9.06
N ALA A 150 -12.47 9.98 8.18
CA ALA A 150 -13.72 9.26 8.44
C ALA A 150 -13.60 8.34 9.67
N ALA A 151 -12.49 7.59 9.80
CA ALA A 151 -12.24 6.72 10.95
C ALA A 151 -12.11 7.51 12.27
N ALA A 152 -11.41 8.65 12.24
CA ALA A 152 -11.15 9.49 13.41
C ALA A 152 -12.36 10.30 13.89
N SER A 153 -13.36 10.52 13.02
CA SER A 153 -14.52 11.37 13.33
C SER A 153 -15.54 10.71 14.29
N GLY A 154 -15.40 9.42 14.59
CA GLY A 154 -16.24 8.71 15.56
C GLY A 154 -15.87 9.02 17.01
N GLU A 155 -16.83 8.87 17.92
CA GLU A 155 -16.56 8.96 19.37
C GLU A 155 -15.56 7.87 19.77
N GLY A 156 -14.44 8.28 20.39
CA GLY A 156 -13.35 7.37 20.73
C GLY A 156 -12.56 6.84 19.52
N GLY A 157 -12.70 7.46 18.36
CA GLY A 157 -11.97 7.10 17.15
C GLY A 157 -10.44 7.25 17.29
N PRO A 158 -9.67 6.56 16.44
CA PRO A 158 -8.22 6.65 16.42
C PRO A 158 -7.76 8.08 16.06
N THR A 159 -6.63 8.50 16.61
CA THR A 159 -6.14 9.89 16.49
C THR A 159 -4.82 10.01 15.75
N GLN A 160 -4.10 8.92 15.54
CA GLN A 160 -2.81 8.89 14.86
C GLN A 160 -2.87 8.04 13.60
N LEU A 161 -2.15 8.48 12.56
CA LEU A 161 -1.98 7.76 11.31
C LEU A 161 -0.52 7.36 11.11
N ARG A 162 -0.28 6.08 10.83
CA ARG A 162 1.01 5.54 10.36
C ARG A 162 0.92 5.20 8.88
N LEU A 163 1.72 5.88 8.06
CA LEU A 163 1.81 5.70 6.61
C LEU A 163 3.06 4.90 6.25
N LEU A 164 2.98 4.06 5.22
CA LEU A 164 4.16 3.59 4.49
C LEU A 164 4.38 4.48 3.26
N PRO A 165 5.60 4.55 2.70
CA PRO A 165 5.80 5.04 1.34
C PRO A 165 5.00 4.17 0.36
N ILE A 166 3.83 4.64 -0.07
CA ILE A 166 2.98 3.97 -1.05
C ILE A 166 3.81 3.77 -2.32
N SER A 167 3.73 2.56 -2.89
CA SER A 167 4.53 2.14 -4.05
C SER A 167 6.05 2.11 -3.83
N GLY A 168 6.51 2.13 -2.58
CA GLY A 168 7.91 1.83 -2.23
C GLY A 168 8.32 0.40 -2.54
N GLY A 169 9.61 0.09 -2.32
CA GLY A 169 10.18 -1.23 -2.48
C GLY A 169 9.92 -1.83 -3.87
N ILE A 170 9.27 -2.99 -3.92
CA ILE A 170 9.06 -3.74 -5.17
C ILE A 170 8.11 -3.06 -6.17
N PHE A 171 7.41 -1.99 -5.81
CA PHE A 171 6.54 -1.23 -6.73
C PHE A 171 7.17 0.06 -7.22
N ALA A 172 8.34 0.45 -6.69
CA ALA A 172 8.97 1.73 -7.02
C ALA A 172 9.53 1.75 -8.46
N GLY A 173 9.87 0.57 -9.00
CA GLY A 173 10.38 0.40 -10.34
C GLY A 173 11.53 1.37 -10.68
N PRO A 174 11.47 2.12 -11.79
CA PRO A 174 12.52 3.07 -12.17
C PRO A 174 12.65 4.25 -11.20
N PHE A 175 11.65 4.48 -10.33
CA PHE A 175 11.67 5.55 -9.32
C PHE A 175 12.24 5.09 -7.98
N ALA A 176 12.89 3.92 -7.87
CA ALA A 176 13.43 3.44 -6.59
C ALA A 176 14.31 4.49 -5.88
N ASP A 177 15.19 5.16 -6.62
CA ASP A 177 16.09 6.20 -6.08
C ASP A 177 15.37 7.56 -5.86
N GLU A 178 14.19 7.74 -6.46
CA GLU A 178 13.39 8.97 -6.39
C GLU A 178 12.12 8.82 -5.52
N ILE A 179 11.87 7.66 -4.93
CA ILE A 179 10.60 7.40 -4.25
C ILE A 179 10.41 8.28 -3.01
N ALA A 180 11.51 8.66 -2.35
CA ALA A 180 11.50 9.59 -1.22
C ALA A 180 11.00 11.00 -1.61
N PRO A 181 11.65 11.73 -2.55
CA PRO A 181 11.13 13.01 -3.00
C PRO A 181 9.76 12.90 -3.66
N LEU A 182 9.50 11.84 -4.45
CA LEU A 182 8.20 11.61 -5.08
C LEU A 182 7.07 11.45 -4.04
N THR A 183 7.34 10.77 -2.92
CA THR A 183 6.39 10.64 -1.80
C THR A 183 6.05 12.01 -1.18
N MET A 184 7.05 12.86 -0.98
CA MET A 184 6.82 14.21 -0.41
C MET A 184 6.03 15.10 -1.38
N ASP A 185 6.37 15.07 -2.67
CA ASP A 185 5.65 15.81 -3.71
C ASP A 185 4.19 15.33 -3.80
N ALA A 186 3.96 14.01 -3.75
CA ALA A 186 2.62 13.42 -3.80
C ALA A 186 1.78 13.76 -2.56
N LEU A 187 2.36 13.75 -1.35
CA LEU A 187 1.68 14.21 -0.14
C LEU A 187 1.31 15.68 -0.23
N GLY A 188 2.23 16.53 -0.68
CA GLY A 188 1.97 17.96 -0.89
C GLY A 188 0.84 18.20 -1.90
N ALA A 189 0.84 17.48 -3.02
CA ALA A 189 -0.22 17.55 -4.03
C ALA A 189 -1.56 17.03 -3.48
N ALA A 190 -1.57 15.92 -2.75
CA ALA A 190 -2.76 15.38 -2.09
C ALA A 190 -3.39 16.43 -1.16
N ALA A 191 -2.59 17.16 -0.38
CA ALA A 191 -3.06 18.21 0.53
C ALA A 191 -3.84 19.31 -0.17
N ALA A 192 -3.40 19.69 -1.39
CA ALA A 192 -4.04 20.75 -2.18
C ALA A 192 -5.42 20.33 -2.70
N GLU A 193 -5.71 19.03 -2.77
CA GLU A 193 -6.96 18.47 -3.25
C GLU A 193 -7.89 17.94 -2.14
N LEU A 194 -7.49 18.04 -0.87
CA LEU A 194 -8.33 17.56 0.22
C LEU A 194 -9.63 18.35 0.34
N PRO A 195 -10.77 17.69 0.64
CA PRO A 195 -11.97 18.39 1.04
C PRO A 195 -11.72 19.30 2.26
N PRO A 196 -12.40 20.47 2.37
CA PRO A 196 -12.13 21.44 3.42
C PRO A 196 -12.22 20.87 4.84
N GLU A 197 -13.18 19.99 5.11
CA GLU A 197 -13.38 19.32 6.40
C GLU A 197 -12.25 18.34 6.74
N VAL A 198 -11.76 17.60 5.74
CA VAL A 198 -10.63 16.68 5.88
C VAL A 198 -9.35 17.47 6.13
N SER A 199 -9.13 18.52 5.34
CA SER A 199 -7.99 19.44 5.47
C SER A 199 -7.97 20.09 6.85
N ALA A 200 -9.10 20.64 7.31
CA ALA A 200 -9.19 21.27 8.63
C ALA A 200 -8.86 20.30 9.78
N HIS A 201 -9.30 19.04 9.68
CA HIS A 201 -8.98 18.03 10.68
C HIS A 201 -7.49 17.65 10.68
N ILE A 202 -6.92 17.36 9.52
CA ILE A 202 -5.55 16.85 9.39
C ILE A 202 -4.52 17.95 9.69
N LEU A 203 -4.80 19.18 9.28
CA LEU A 203 -3.91 20.33 9.45
C LEU A 203 -4.08 21.04 10.80
N ALA A 204 -5.05 20.63 11.62
CA ALA A 204 -5.26 21.24 12.93
C ALA A 204 -3.99 21.11 13.81
N PRO A 205 -3.52 22.20 14.44
CA PRO A 205 -2.33 22.15 15.30
C PRO A 205 -2.44 21.15 16.46
N ALA A 206 -3.66 20.89 16.93
CA ALA A 206 -3.95 19.97 18.02
C ALA A 206 -3.97 18.49 17.61
N SER A 207 -4.08 18.19 16.31
CA SER A 207 -4.00 16.81 15.81
C SER A 207 -2.61 16.25 16.10
N PRO A 208 -2.43 14.93 16.25
CA PRO A 208 -1.11 14.32 16.25
C PRO A 208 -0.39 14.49 14.89
N PRO A 209 0.93 14.31 14.82
CA PRO A 209 1.62 14.25 13.54
C PRO A 209 1.25 12.96 12.77
N LEU A 210 1.29 13.04 11.45
CA LEU A 210 1.22 11.87 10.58
C LEU A 210 2.59 11.20 10.54
N LEU A 211 2.68 9.91 10.82
CA LEU A 211 3.96 9.21 10.88
C LEU A 211 4.26 8.54 9.54
N LEU A 212 5.24 9.04 8.79
CA LEU A 212 5.75 8.35 7.60
C LEU A 212 6.82 7.33 8.03
N CYS A 213 6.40 6.06 8.03
CA CYS A 213 7.11 4.93 8.60
C CYS A 213 8.07 4.30 7.58
N VAL A 214 9.39 4.44 7.79
CA VAL A 214 10.43 3.89 6.90
C VAL A 214 11.04 2.62 7.50
N PHE A 215 10.70 1.47 6.90
CA PHE A 215 11.13 0.14 7.37
C PHE A 215 12.62 -0.13 7.13
N LEU A 216 13.14 0.21 5.95
CA LEU A 216 14.53 -0.05 5.60
C LEU A 216 15.42 1.05 6.16
N ARG A 217 16.37 0.71 7.04
CA ARG A 217 17.30 1.69 7.60
C ARG A 217 18.07 2.46 6.53
N ASP A 218 18.43 1.77 5.45
CA ASP A 218 19.21 2.31 4.33
C ASP A 218 18.43 3.38 3.53
N GLU A 219 17.10 3.40 3.61
CA GLU A 219 16.26 4.40 2.92
C GLU A 219 15.95 5.62 3.79
N LEU A 220 16.08 5.50 5.12
CA LEU A 220 15.65 6.53 6.07
C LEU A 220 16.27 7.90 5.79
N ASP A 221 17.59 7.95 5.56
CA ASP A 221 18.30 9.22 5.34
C ASP A 221 17.78 9.95 4.08
N ALA A 222 17.38 9.20 3.04
CA ALA A 222 16.79 9.76 1.83
C ALA A 222 15.40 10.37 2.08
N PHE A 223 14.56 9.69 2.88
CA PHE A 223 13.24 10.21 3.28
C PHE A 223 13.34 11.43 4.20
N GLU A 224 14.22 11.41 5.20
CA GLU A 224 14.46 12.56 6.08
C GLU A 224 14.96 13.77 5.28
N ARG A 225 15.87 13.54 4.33
CA ARG A 225 16.37 14.59 3.45
C ARG A 225 15.28 15.14 2.53
N ALA A 226 14.49 14.27 1.90
CA ALA A 226 13.37 14.68 1.06
C ALA A 226 12.36 15.52 1.84
N HIS A 227 12.07 15.14 3.08
CA HIS A 227 11.18 15.89 3.98
C HIS A 227 11.73 17.29 4.31
N ARG A 228 13.01 17.40 4.68
CA ARG A 228 13.65 18.71 4.92
C ARG A 228 13.64 19.61 3.69
N ILE A 229 13.83 19.06 2.49
CA ILE A 229 13.72 19.83 1.25
C ILE A 229 12.29 20.31 1.03
N ALA A 230 11.32 19.41 1.18
CA ALA A 230 9.91 19.71 0.93
C ALA A 230 9.35 20.78 1.90
N THR A 231 9.86 20.80 3.13
CA THR A 231 9.52 21.79 4.17
C THR A 231 10.37 23.07 4.10
N GLY A 232 11.37 23.14 3.22
CA GLY A 232 12.24 24.29 3.03
C GLY A 232 13.37 24.43 4.07
N GLU A 233 13.60 23.41 4.89
CA GLU A 233 14.72 23.34 5.84
C GLU A 233 16.07 23.06 5.15
N GLU A 234 16.05 22.42 3.98
CA GLU A 234 17.24 22.11 3.18
C GLU A 234 17.04 22.53 1.71
N ALA A 235 18.09 23.04 1.06
CA ALA A 235 18.03 23.32 -0.38
C ALA A 235 18.17 22.03 -1.20
N PRO A 236 17.51 21.90 -2.37
CA PRO A 236 17.76 20.81 -3.30
C PRO A 236 19.25 20.78 -3.71
N LEU A 237 19.80 19.58 -3.89
CA LEU A 237 21.12 19.47 -4.53
C LEU A 237 20.99 19.98 -5.97
N PRO A 238 22.01 20.67 -6.51
CA PRO A 238 22.04 20.99 -7.92
C PRO A 238 21.96 19.68 -8.71
N ASP A 239 21.09 19.66 -9.71
CA ASP A 239 20.84 18.50 -10.54
C ASP A 239 22.16 18.04 -11.17
N ALA A 240 22.66 16.86 -10.78
CA ALA A 240 23.94 16.35 -11.28
C ALA A 240 23.92 16.11 -12.80
N SER A 241 22.71 16.00 -13.38
CA SER A 241 22.49 15.87 -14.82
C SER A 241 22.74 17.16 -15.61
N ALA A 242 22.75 18.33 -14.96
CA ALA A 242 22.97 19.62 -15.64
C ALA A 242 24.46 19.92 -15.93
N SER A 243 25.38 19.01 -15.56
CA SER A 243 26.83 19.24 -15.65
C SER A 243 27.55 18.45 -16.76
N THR A 244 26.82 17.95 -17.76
CA THR A 244 27.39 17.36 -18.99
C THR A 244 27.09 18.20 -20.24
N GLU A 245 27.38 19.51 -20.23
CA GLU A 245 27.85 20.15 -21.46
C GLU A 245 29.34 19.82 -21.61
N ALA A 246 29.63 18.70 -22.26
CA ALA A 246 30.98 18.41 -22.73
C ALA A 246 31.28 19.25 -23.99
N PRO A 247 32.50 19.80 -24.12
CA PRO A 247 32.90 20.57 -25.28
C PRO A 247 32.92 19.70 -26.54
N ALA A 248 32.46 20.29 -27.63
CA ALA A 248 32.47 19.71 -28.96
C ALA A 248 33.90 19.41 -29.46
N GLU A 249 33.96 18.43 -30.37
CA GLU A 249 35.03 18.14 -31.34
C GLU A 249 36.34 17.50 -30.84
N ALA A 250 36.50 16.20 -31.13
CA ALA A 250 37.51 15.77 -32.11
C ALA A 250 37.17 14.38 -32.65
N ALA A 251 36.83 14.33 -33.93
CA ALA A 251 36.68 13.11 -34.72
C ALA A 251 38.04 12.41 -34.91
N ALA A 252 38.03 11.08 -34.85
CA ALA A 252 39.05 10.23 -35.46
C ALA A 252 38.40 8.94 -35.97
N GLU A 253 38.56 8.70 -37.28
CA GLU A 253 37.98 7.62 -38.07
C GLU A 253 38.71 6.26 -37.89
N ALA A 254 37.91 5.17 -37.91
CA ALA A 254 38.11 3.84 -38.53
C ALA A 254 39.32 2.94 -38.09
N PRO A 255 39.37 1.62 -38.40
CA PRO A 255 38.50 0.80 -39.27
C PRO A 255 38.01 -0.57 -38.71
N ALA A 256 37.24 -1.25 -39.56
CA ALA A 256 36.56 -2.53 -39.43
C ALA A 256 37.43 -3.79 -39.74
N GLU A 257 36.79 -4.95 -39.54
CA GLU A 257 37.14 -6.34 -39.94
C GLU A 257 37.99 -7.18 -38.96
N ALA A 258 37.44 -8.30 -38.44
CA ALA A 258 37.42 -9.61 -39.11
C ALA A 258 36.93 -10.74 -38.17
N ALA A 259 36.38 -11.78 -38.78
CA ALA A 259 35.66 -12.93 -38.23
C ALA A 259 36.53 -13.98 -37.50
N ALA A 260 35.90 -14.81 -36.66
CA ALA A 260 36.29 -16.22 -36.48
C ALA A 260 35.11 -17.09 -35.98
N GLU A 261 34.99 -18.25 -36.59
CA GLU A 261 33.94 -19.27 -36.49
C GLU A 261 34.00 -20.16 -35.22
N ALA A 262 32.83 -20.68 -34.82
CA ALA A 262 32.45 -22.05 -34.37
C ALA A 262 33.49 -23.00 -33.69
N PRO A 263 33.11 -23.93 -32.76
CA PRO A 263 32.01 -24.88 -32.97
C PRO A 263 31.16 -25.32 -31.77
N ALA A 264 30.10 -26.04 -32.13
CA ALA A 264 29.15 -26.80 -31.33
C ALA A 264 29.78 -27.96 -30.54
N GLU A 265 29.19 -28.33 -29.40
CA GLU A 265 28.72 -29.70 -29.11
C GLU A 265 27.90 -29.72 -27.80
N ALA A 266 26.75 -30.39 -27.85
CA ALA A 266 25.93 -30.74 -26.69
C ALA A 266 26.48 -32.01 -26.01
N PRO A 267 26.02 -32.33 -24.80
CA PRO A 267 25.15 -33.51 -24.74
C PRO A 267 23.93 -33.34 -23.82
N ALA A 268 22.87 -34.00 -24.27
CA ALA A 268 21.68 -34.31 -23.51
C ALA A 268 21.94 -35.49 -22.57
N GLU A 269 21.47 -35.41 -21.32
CA GLU A 269 21.06 -36.59 -20.56
C GLU A 269 19.82 -36.25 -19.72
N ALA A 270 18.72 -36.92 -20.06
CA ALA A 270 17.57 -37.13 -19.19
C ALA A 270 17.83 -38.39 -18.34
N PRO A 271 17.14 -38.53 -17.21
CA PRO A 271 16.50 -39.81 -16.93
C PRO A 271 15.00 -39.63 -16.66
N ALA A 272 14.22 -40.35 -17.46
CA ALA A 272 12.87 -40.76 -17.12
C ALA A 272 12.95 -42.03 -16.27
N GLU A 273 12.29 -42.05 -15.11
CA GLU A 273 11.61 -43.25 -14.60
C GLU A 273 10.42 -42.82 -13.73
N ALA A 274 9.23 -43.19 -14.18
CA ALA A 274 8.03 -43.31 -13.37
C ALA A 274 7.95 -44.74 -12.80
N PRO A 275 7.25 -44.93 -11.69
CA PRO A 275 6.09 -45.84 -11.72
C PRO A 275 4.87 -45.11 -11.15
N ALA A 276 3.72 -45.08 -11.84
CA ALA A 276 2.76 -46.17 -12.01
C ALA A 276 2.25 -46.75 -10.67
N ASP A 277 0.95 -46.54 -10.47
CA ASP A 277 0.00 -47.47 -9.84
C ASP A 277 -0.24 -47.37 -8.32
N ALA A 278 -1.33 -46.68 -7.94
CA ALA A 278 -2.21 -47.07 -6.84
C ALA A 278 -3.45 -46.15 -6.74
N ALA A 279 -4.54 -46.55 -7.39
CA ALA A 279 -5.91 -46.29 -6.95
C ALA A 279 -6.79 -47.44 -7.49
N PRO A 280 -7.96 -47.77 -6.89
CA PRO A 280 -8.53 -47.43 -5.58
C PRO A 280 -8.93 -48.71 -4.80
N PRO A 281 -9.72 -48.61 -3.72
CA PRO A 281 -11.06 -49.18 -3.94
C PRO A 281 -12.21 -48.30 -3.46
N ASP A 282 -13.33 -48.55 -4.15
CA ASP A 282 -14.69 -48.15 -3.91
C ASP A 282 -15.12 -48.18 -2.45
N ALA A 283 -15.82 -47.12 -2.02
CA ALA A 283 -16.82 -47.20 -0.98
C ALA A 283 -18.10 -46.51 -1.48
N ASP A 284 -18.92 -47.35 -2.09
CA ASP A 284 -20.37 -47.24 -2.16
C ASP A 284 -20.96 -46.65 -0.86
N ALA A 285 -21.66 -45.53 -0.98
CA ALA A 285 -22.75 -45.16 -0.08
C ALA A 285 -23.67 -44.15 -0.79
N ALA A 286 -24.58 -44.69 -1.59
CA ALA A 286 -25.77 -43.98 -2.05
C ALA A 286 -26.79 -43.80 -0.89
N PRO A 287 -27.80 -42.92 -1.05
CA PRO A 287 -28.44 -42.16 0.03
C PRO A 287 -29.70 -42.86 0.58
N PRO A 288 -30.35 -42.26 1.59
CA PRO A 288 -31.79 -42.30 1.67
C PRO A 288 -32.41 -40.92 1.35
N ASP A 289 -33.24 -40.94 0.31
CA ASP A 289 -34.46 -40.13 0.20
C ASP A 289 -35.31 -40.24 1.46
N ALA A 290 -35.89 -39.13 1.89
CA ALA A 290 -37.27 -38.97 2.39
C ALA A 290 -37.36 -37.56 3.02
N ALA A 291 -37.96 -36.59 2.34
CA ALA A 291 -39.40 -36.38 2.23
C ALA A 291 -39.98 -35.58 3.40
N ASP A 292 -40.59 -34.47 2.99
CA ASP A 292 -41.87 -33.94 3.48
C ASP A 292 -41.95 -33.09 4.75
N ASP A 293 -42.51 -31.91 4.47
CA ASP A 293 -43.65 -31.28 5.13
C ASP A 293 -43.47 -30.19 6.20
N ASP A 294 -44.47 -29.30 6.11
CA ASP A 294 -44.96 -28.26 7.01
C ASP A 294 -44.24 -26.91 7.02
N ASP A 295 -44.77 -25.90 6.33
CA ASP A 295 -46.00 -25.15 6.67
C ASP A 295 -45.87 -24.44 8.02
N ALA A 296 -45.76 -23.10 7.97
CA ALA A 296 -46.58 -22.23 8.79
C ALA A 296 -46.30 -20.76 8.43
N SER A 297 -47.14 -20.29 7.53
CA SER A 297 -47.72 -18.95 7.56
C SER A 297 -47.80 -18.33 8.98
N LEU A 298 -47.10 -17.23 9.24
CA LEU A 298 -47.53 -16.26 10.26
C LEU A 298 -47.53 -14.83 9.69
N LYS A 299 -48.66 -14.53 9.04
CA LYS A 299 -49.23 -13.19 8.97
C LYS A 299 -49.49 -12.69 10.40
N ARG A 300 -48.85 -11.60 10.83
CA ARG A 300 -49.39 -10.69 11.86
C ARG A 300 -49.06 -9.23 11.53
N LYS A 301 -50.05 -8.55 10.93
CA LYS A 301 -50.43 -7.15 11.20
C LYS A 301 -51.85 -7.21 11.80
N PRO A 302 -52.42 -6.14 12.36
CA PRO A 302 -51.85 -5.06 13.17
C PRO A 302 -52.66 -4.87 14.48
N ASP A 303 -52.08 -4.20 15.47
CA ASP A 303 -52.81 -3.49 16.53
C ASP A 303 -51.88 -2.34 16.94
N GLY A 304 -52.26 -1.07 17.05
CA GLY A 304 -53.58 -0.52 17.34
C GLY A 304 -53.45 0.37 18.58
N SER A 305 -53.51 1.69 18.36
CA SER A 305 -53.83 2.75 19.35
C SER A 305 -52.70 3.30 20.26
N PRO A 306 -52.89 4.50 20.86
CA PRO A 306 -53.46 5.73 20.29
C PRO A 306 -52.64 6.99 20.63
N ALA A 307 -53.10 8.10 20.05
CA ALA A 307 -52.72 9.47 20.32
C ALA A 307 -52.58 9.85 21.82
N ARG A 308 -51.61 10.74 22.09
CA ARG A 308 -51.79 11.83 23.05
C ARG A 308 -51.36 13.15 22.42
N SER A 309 -52.31 14.07 22.50
CA SER A 309 -52.26 15.51 22.31
C SER A 309 -51.23 16.21 23.19
N GLU A 310 -50.55 17.19 22.61
CA GLU A 310 -50.49 18.58 23.08
C GLU A 310 -50.61 19.52 21.87
#